data_AF-A0A8S1BJK2-F1
#
_entry.id   AF-A0A8S1BJK2-F1
#
_cell.length_a   1.000
_cell.length_b   1.000
_cell.length_c   1.000
_cell.angle_alpha   90.00
_cell.angle_beta   90.00
_cell.angle_gamma   90.00
#
_symmetry.space_group_name_H-M   'P 1'
#
loop_
_entity.id
_entity.type
_entity.pdbx_description
1 polymer ?
#
loop_
_entity_poly.entity_id
_entity_poly.type
_entity_poly.pdbx_seq_one_letter_code
_entity_poly.pdbx_strand_id
1 'polypeptide(L)'
;PCPVANLQLQVALKLSKNSENVNKKVIEMCTPDWKKFQEKGGDVVEIEPMMYCDLEYQELPSGPLELVITDVSVLQGGMLSGYVKDDPHADYVFSHLTQKMAEYCNSEIGRDPYLPKPEELCIAQCPPYTQWFRAVLLEQLQGAGGSLARVCYVDYGNVEEVPVALLRKMLPEFVRGLPVLGSNFDIEDFPSEPSEEMLARALEYMRLDEEGRGALTVQRVVRLEEGHHRAAAPALLRAMRTQL
;
A
#
# COMPACT_ATOMS: atom_id res chain seq x y z
N PRO A 1 12.07 54.54 26.10
CA PRO A 1 11.98 53.22 25.41
C PRO A 1 10.93 52.33 26.09
N CYS A 2 9.76 52.20 25.46
CA CYS A 2 8.69 51.30 25.90
C CYS A 2 8.97 49.90 25.36
N PRO A 3 8.81 48.80 26.13
CA PRO A 3 8.96 47.46 25.57
C PRO A 3 7.75 47.14 24.70
N VAL A 4 8.00 46.83 23.43
CA VAL A 4 6.97 46.31 22.53
C VAL A 4 6.72 44.86 22.92
N ALA A 5 5.58 44.59 23.55
CA ALA A 5 5.10 43.23 23.76
C ALA A 5 4.73 42.64 22.39
N ASN A 6 5.45 41.61 21.97
CA ASN A 6 5.10 40.81 20.80
C ASN A 6 3.85 39.98 21.13
N LEU A 7 2.68 40.59 21.00
CA LEU A 7 1.40 39.89 20.99
C LEU A 7 1.26 39.20 19.63
N GLN A 8 1.65 37.93 19.57
CA GLN A 8 1.13 37.04 18.53
C GLN A 8 -0.38 36.89 18.77
N LEU A 9 -1.17 37.74 18.12
CA LEU A 9 -2.61 37.61 18.06
C LEU A 9 -2.94 36.32 17.30
N GLN A 10 -3.17 35.22 18.02
CA GLN A 10 -3.84 34.05 17.46
C GLN A 10 -5.29 34.45 17.17
N VAL A 11 -5.61 34.63 15.89
CA VAL A 11 -6.97 34.93 15.44
C VAL A 11 -7.84 33.68 15.62
N ALA A 12 -8.65 33.63 16.67
CA ALA A 12 -9.58 32.53 16.93
C ALA A 12 -10.91 32.75 16.21
N LEU A 13 -11.13 32.05 15.09
CA LEU A 13 -12.42 32.03 14.40
C LEU A 13 -13.43 31.24 15.26
N LYS A 14 -14.62 31.80 15.50
CA LYS A 14 -15.68 31.13 16.27
C LYS A 14 -16.93 30.93 15.43
N LEU A 15 -17.57 29.77 15.53
CA LEU A 15 -18.87 29.53 14.89
C LEU A 15 -19.94 30.40 15.56
N SER A 16 -20.74 31.10 14.75
CA SER A 16 -21.81 31.99 15.25
C SER A 16 -22.90 31.26 16.03
N LYS A 17 -23.12 29.96 15.75
CA LYS A 17 -24.16 29.12 16.36
C LYS A 17 -23.85 28.68 17.79
N ASN A 18 -22.58 28.39 18.10
CA ASN A 18 -22.19 27.76 19.38
C ASN A 18 -20.87 28.30 19.96
N SER A 19 -20.28 29.34 19.38
CA SER A 19 -19.02 29.97 19.81
C SER A 19 -17.80 29.04 19.87
N GLU A 20 -17.87 27.86 19.24
CA GLU A 20 -16.74 26.94 19.18
C GLU A 20 -15.58 27.53 18.37
N ASN A 21 -14.35 27.37 18.87
CA ASN A 21 -13.15 27.81 18.18
C ASN A 21 -12.86 26.87 17.00
N VAL A 22 -13.08 27.40 15.79
CA VAL A 22 -12.88 26.72 14.52
C VAL A 22 -11.43 26.26 14.37
N ASN A 23 -10.45 27.09 14.75
CA ASN A 23 -9.05 26.69 14.64
C ASN A 23 -8.74 25.48 15.52
N LYS A 24 -9.32 25.43 16.72
CA LYS A 24 -9.16 24.26 17.61
C LYS A 24 -9.77 23.01 16.97
N LYS A 25 -10.97 23.12 16.37
CA LYS A 25 -11.59 22.00 15.66
C LYS A 25 -10.80 21.57 14.43
N VAL A 26 -10.26 22.51 13.66
CA VAL A 26 -9.41 22.20 12.50
C VAL A 26 -8.16 21.47 12.95
N ILE A 27 -7.48 21.95 13.99
CA ILE A 27 -6.32 21.24 14.57
C ILE A 27 -6.73 19.83 15.01
N GLU A 28 -7.81 19.69 15.77
CA GLU A 28 -8.30 18.39 16.25
C GLU A 28 -8.64 17.41 15.11
N MET A 29 -9.27 17.90 14.03
CA MET A 29 -9.59 17.10 12.84
C MET A 29 -8.35 16.75 12.02
N CYS A 30 -7.32 17.61 12.02
CA CYS A 30 -6.07 17.39 11.30
C CYS A 30 -5.03 16.59 12.09
N THR A 31 -5.20 16.44 13.41
CA THR A 31 -4.34 15.62 14.24
C THR A 31 -4.62 14.13 13.95
N PRO A 32 -3.61 13.34 13.54
CA PRO A 32 -3.69 11.89 13.42
C PRO A 32 -4.22 11.23 14.71
N ASP A 33 -4.97 10.14 14.58
CA ASP A 33 -5.59 9.50 15.74
C ASP A 33 -4.55 8.91 16.68
N TRP A 34 -3.44 8.39 16.15
CA TRP A 34 -2.30 7.96 16.96
C TRP A 34 -1.68 9.06 17.82
N LYS A 35 -1.62 10.32 17.34
CA LYS A 35 -1.12 11.45 18.14
C LYS A 35 -2.08 11.75 19.30
N LYS A 36 -3.39 11.71 19.06
CA LYS A 36 -4.41 11.86 20.12
C LYS A 36 -4.34 10.72 21.15
N PHE A 37 -4.02 9.52 20.69
CA PHE A 37 -3.87 8.34 21.53
C PHE A 37 -2.60 8.41 22.39
N GLN A 38 -1.48 8.87 21.81
CA GLN A 38 -0.25 9.18 22.53
C GLN A 38 -0.48 10.17 23.67
N GLU A 39 -1.20 11.27 23.41
CA GLU A 39 -1.52 12.29 24.43
C GLU A 39 -2.32 11.73 25.61
N LYS A 40 -3.11 10.66 25.38
CA LYS A 40 -3.89 9.97 26.41
C LYS A 40 -3.09 8.88 27.14
N GLY A 41 -1.85 8.62 26.73
CA GLY A 41 -0.98 7.61 27.32
C GLY A 41 -1.38 6.16 27.02
N GLY A 42 -2.07 5.92 25.90
CA GLY A 42 -2.43 4.56 25.48
C GLY A 42 -1.30 3.82 24.77
N ASP A 43 -1.38 2.48 24.76
CA ASP A 43 -0.47 1.59 24.00
C ASP A 43 -1.13 1.11 22.70
N VAL A 44 -0.49 1.36 21.56
CA VAL A 44 -1.05 1.03 20.23
C VAL A 44 -1.21 -0.47 20.02
N VAL A 45 -0.51 -1.29 20.81
CA VAL A 45 -0.65 -2.75 20.79
C VAL A 45 -2.03 -3.18 21.31
N GLU A 46 -2.71 -2.34 22.10
CA GLU A 46 -4.09 -2.60 22.56
C GLU A 46 -5.14 -2.30 21.49
N ILE A 47 -4.77 -1.63 20.40
CA ILE A 47 -5.69 -1.36 19.28
C ILE A 47 -5.99 -2.67 18.56
N GLU A 48 -7.28 -2.91 18.30
CA GLU A 48 -7.76 -4.09 17.59
C GLU A 48 -7.02 -4.25 16.26
N PRO A 49 -6.49 -5.45 15.95
CA PRO A 49 -5.76 -5.69 14.73
C PRO A 49 -6.64 -5.51 13.50
N MET A 50 -6.10 -4.85 12.48
CA MET A 50 -6.69 -4.85 11.16
C MET A 50 -6.28 -6.13 10.44
N MET A 51 -7.22 -6.82 9.84
CA MET A 51 -7.01 -8.11 9.18
C MET A 51 -7.04 -7.97 7.66
N TYR A 52 -6.54 -8.97 6.94
CA TYR A 52 -6.58 -9.02 5.48
C TYR A 52 -7.99 -8.82 4.91
N CYS A 53 -8.99 -9.38 5.58
CA CYS A 53 -10.40 -9.24 5.19
C CYS A 53 -10.97 -7.81 5.39
N ASP A 54 -10.24 -6.91 6.05
CA ASP A 54 -10.63 -5.50 6.18
C ASP A 54 -10.10 -4.63 5.02
N LEU A 55 -9.33 -5.21 4.09
CA LEU A 55 -8.81 -4.48 2.93
C LEU A 55 -9.93 -4.13 1.96
N GLU A 56 -9.91 -2.89 1.50
CA GLU A 56 -10.78 -2.40 0.44
C GLU A 56 -10.06 -2.52 -0.91
N TYR A 57 -10.81 -2.80 -1.97
CA TYR A 57 -10.29 -2.90 -3.33
C TYR A 57 -11.06 -1.97 -4.26
N GLN A 58 -10.37 -1.39 -5.24
CA GLN A 58 -11.04 -0.59 -6.26
C GLN A 58 -11.88 -1.48 -7.18
N GLU A 59 -13.13 -1.08 -7.44
CA GLU A 59 -13.92 -1.71 -8.50
C GLU A 59 -13.39 -1.31 -9.88
N LEU A 60 -13.06 -2.31 -10.69
CA LEU A 60 -12.49 -2.10 -12.01
C LEU A 60 -13.56 -2.13 -13.12
N PRO A 61 -13.49 -1.24 -14.12
CA PRO A 61 -14.37 -1.31 -15.29
C PRO A 61 -14.13 -2.59 -16.09
N SER A 62 -15.19 -3.16 -16.67
CA SER A 62 -15.05 -4.36 -17.54
C SER A 62 -14.40 -4.10 -18.90
N GLY A 63 -14.24 -2.83 -19.28
CA GLY A 63 -13.72 -2.40 -20.59
C GLY A 63 -12.19 -2.40 -20.68
N PRO A 64 -11.64 -1.78 -21.75
CA PRO A 64 -10.20 -1.60 -21.88
C PRO A 64 -9.65 -0.72 -20.77
N LEU A 65 -8.50 -1.10 -20.21
CA LEU A 65 -7.81 -0.37 -19.14
C LEU A 65 -6.32 -0.27 -19.45
N GLU A 66 -5.73 0.84 -19.01
CA GLU A 66 -4.28 0.95 -18.84
C GLU A 66 -3.95 0.64 -17.38
N LEU A 67 -3.15 -0.40 -17.17
CA LEU A 67 -2.66 -0.81 -15.87
C LEU A 67 -1.23 -0.31 -15.68
N VAL A 68 -0.93 0.14 -14.47
CA VAL A 68 0.44 0.27 -13.96
C VAL A 68 0.77 -1.03 -13.25
N ILE A 69 1.77 -1.74 -13.76
CA ILE A 69 2.24 -3.00 -13.19
C ILE A 69 3.20 -2.70 -12.06
N THR A 70 3.03 -3.35 -10.91
CA THR A 70 3.84 -3.13 -9.70
C THR A 70 4.63 -4.36 -9.28
N ASP A 71 4.20 -5.55 -9.69
CA ASP A 71 4.96 -6.79 -9.50
C ASP A 71 4.73 -7.78 -10.64
N VAL A 72 5.80 -8.48 -11.01
CA VAL A 72 5.85 -9.50 -12.05
C VAL A 72 6.53 -10.79 -11.56
N SER A 73 6.74 -10.92 -10.25
CA SER A 73 7.53 -12.02 -9.66
C SER A 73 6.92 -13.41 -9.96
N VAL A 74 5.61 -13.46 -10.22
CA VAL A 74 4.86 -14.67 -10.54
C VAL A 74 4.40 -14.73 -12.01
N LEU A 75 5.00 -13.92 -12.89
CA LEU A 75 4.66 -13.86 -14.31
C LEU A 75 4.83 -15.22 -15.02
N GLN A 76 5.70 -16.10 -14.53
CA GLN A 76 5.82 -17.47 -15.06
C GLN A 76 4.49 -18.24 -14.98
N GLY A 77 3.66 -17.96 -13.98
CA GLY A 77 2.31 -18.51 -13.83
C GLY A 77 1.23 -17.71 -14.57
N GLY A 78 1.59 -16.66 -15.31
CA GLY A 78 0.67 -15.79 -16.02
C GLY A 78 -0.04 -14.76 -15.14
N MET A 79 0.41 -14.57 -13.90
CA MET A 79 -0.15 -13.58 -12.98
C MET A 79 0.80 -12.39 -12.81
N LEU A 80 0.23 -11.21 -12.66
CA LEU A 80 0.95 -9.97 -12.36
C LEU A 80 0.10 -9.09 -11.43
N SER A 81 0.73 -8.11 -10.80
CA SER A 81 0.07 -7.21 -9.85
C SER A 81 0.11 -5.77 -10.34
N GLY A 82 -0.92 -4.99 -10.04
CA GLY A 82 -0.97 -3.58 -10.42
C GLY A 82 -2.30 -2.91 -10.12
N TYR A 83 -2.41 -1.66 -10.56
CA TYR A 83 -3.60 -0.82 -10.43
C TYR A 83 -3.90 -0.12 -11.76
N VAL A 84 -5.09 0.47 -11.89
CA VAL A 84 -5.44 1.28 -13.06
C VAL A 84 -4.66 2.58 -13.03
N LYS A 85 -4.07 2.97 -14.15
CA LYS A 85 -3.17 4.13 -14.27
C LYS A 85 -3.70 5.44 -13.67
N ASP A 86 -5.00 5.66 -13.75
CA ASP A 86 -5.68 6.86 -13.23
C ASP A 86 -6.40 6.61 -11.89
N ASP A 87 -5.93 5.64 -11.08
CA ASP A 87 -6.48 5.42 -9.73
C ASP A 87 -6.30 6.70 -8.87
N PRO A 88 -7.39 7.27 -8.33
CA PRO A 88 -7.32 8.52 -7.58
C PRO A 88 -6.56 8.42 -6.26
N HIS A 89 -6.27 7.21 -5.77
CA HIS A 89 -5.54 6.97 -4.52
C HIS A 89 -4.04 6.77 -4.74
N ALA A 90 -3.59 6.47 -5.96
CA ALA A 90 -2.20 6.09 -6.25
C ALA A 90 -1.18 7.11 -5.73
N ASP A 91 -1.36 8.39 -6.08
CA ASP A 91 -0.48 9.46 -5.64
C ASP A 91 -0.46 9.61 -4.11
N TYR A 92 -1.63 9.48 -3.47
CA TYR A 92 -1.74 9.59 -2.03
C TYR A 92 -1.04 8.42 -1.32
N VAL A 93 -1.26 7.18 -1.77
CA VAL A 93 -0.67 5.97 -1.18
C VAL A 93 0.85 6.00 -1.34
N PHE A 94 1.37 6.22 -2.54
CA PHE A 94 2.81 6.13 -2.78
C PHE A 94 3.60 7.34 -2.28
N SER A 95 2.96 8.50 -2.07
CA SER A 95 3.65 9.70 -1.60
C SER A 95 3.28 10.06 -0.16
N HIS A 96 2.00 10.31 0.11
CA HIS A 96 1.56 10.98 1.33
C HIS A 96 1.37 9.98 2.49
N LEU A 97 0.81 8.81 2.22
CA LEU A 97 0.62 7.76 3.22
C LEU A 97 1.96 7.24 3.73
N THR A 98 2.93 7.02 2.84
CA THR A 98 4.32 6.66 3.18
C THR A 98 4.93 7.62 4.19
N GLN A 99 4.73 8.93 4.02
CA GLN A 99 5.23 9.95 4.95
C GLN A 99 4.53 9.90 6.31
N LYS A 100 3.19 9.75 6.32
CA LYS A 100 2.41 9.63 7.57
C LYS A 100 2.79 8.38 8.36
N MET A 101 2.96 7.24 7.68
CA MET A 101 3.44 6.01 8.30
C MET A 101 4.86 6.21 8.85
N ALA A 102 5.75 6.91 8.13
CA ALA A 102 7.08 7.22 8.63
C ALA A 102 7.05 8.09 9.90
N GLU A 103 6.17 9.09 10.01
CA GLU A 103 6.01 9.85 11.26
C GLU A 103 5.60 8.95 12.43
N TYR A 104 4.62 8.07 12.20
CA TYR A 104 4.13 7.14 13.20
C TYR A 104 5.17 6.08 13.59
N CYS A 105 5.77 5.40 12.62
CA CYS A 105 6.76 4.34 12.83
C CYS A 105 8.07 4.84 13.44
N ASN A 106 8.30 6.16 13.50
CA ASN A 106 9.42 6.78 14.21
C ASN A 106 9.01 7.47 15.52
N SER A 107 7.71 7.46 15.86
CA SER A 107 7.19 8.01 17.11
C SER A 107 7.46 7.09 18.31
N GLU A 108 7.34 7.61 19.53
CA GLU A 108 7.55 6.81 20.75
C GLU A 108 6.60 5.62 20.86
N ILE A 109 5.36 5.76 20.37
CA ILE A 109 4.34 4.71 20.45
C ILE A 109 4.37 3.74 19.26
N GLY A 110 4.91 4.16 18.11
CA GLY A 110 4.88 3.38 16.87
C GLY A 110 6.22 2.78 16.45
N ARG A 111 7.32 3.08 17.15
CA ARG A 111 8.69 2.66 16.75
C ARG A 111 9.09 1.25 17.13
N ASP A 112 8.39 0.63 18.06
CA ASP A 112 8.79 -0.68 18.56
C ASP A 112 8.35 -1.78 17.57
N PRO A 113 9.20 -2.80 17.34
CA PRO A 113 8.83 -3.93 16.50
C PRO A 113 7.55 -4.61 16.97
N TYR A 114 6.70 -4.96 16.00
CA TYR A 114 5.45 -5.67 16.25
C TYR A 114 5.40 -6.94 15.42
N LEU A 115 5.16 -8.09 16.06
CA LEU A 115 4.93 -9.35 15.37
C LEU A 115 3.42 -9.57 15.18
N PRO A 116 2.87 -9.29 13.98
CA PRO A 116 1.47 -9.60 13.67
C PRO A 116 1.18 -11.11 13.71
N LYS A 117 -0.10 -11.47 13.78
CA LYS A 117 -0.56 -12.84 13.52
C LYS A 117 -0.70 -13.09 12.01
N PRO A 118 -0.76 -14.34 11.53
CA PRO A 118 -1.07 -14.60 10.12
C PRO A 118 -2.36 -13.87 9.70
N GLU A 119 -2.33 -13.31 8.48
CA GLU A 119 -3.39 -12.48 7.89
C GLU A 119 -3.62 -11.12 8.57
N GLU A 120 -2.88 -10.77 9.63
CA GLU A 120 -2.94 -9.44 10.22
C GLU A 120 -2.11 -8.44 9.39
N LEU A 121 -2.69 -7.26 9.18
CA LEU A 121 -2.03 -6.15 8.51
C LEU A 121 -0.94 -5.55 9.39
N CYS A 122 0.17 -5.18 8.76
CA CYS A 122 1.31 -4.52 9.41
C CYS A 122 1.89 -3.45 8.50
N ILE A 123 2.74 -2.60 9.08
CA ILE A 123 3.58 -1.70 8.32
C ILE A 123 4.97 -2.31 8.28
N ALA A 124 5.57 -2.43 7.11
CA ALA A 124 6.86 -3.10 6.92
C ALA A 124 7.82 -2.24 6.11
N GLN A 125 9.13 -2.34 6.40
CA GLN A 125 10.18 -1.89 5.50
C GLN A 125 10.65 -3.06 4.63
N CYS A 126 10.88 -2.77 3.34
CA CYS A 126 11.48 -3.69 2.38
C CYS A 126 12.93 -3.27 2.10
N PRO A 127 13.95 -3.90 2.70
CA PRO A 127 15.33 -3.57 2.36
C PRO A 127 15.61 -3.72 0.85
N PRO A 128 16.43 -2.84 0.23
CA PRO A 128 17.21 -1.77 0.85
C PRO A 128 16.42 -0.45 1.05
N TYR A 129 15.13 -0.43 0.71
CA TYR A 129 14.30 0.76 0.87
C TYR A 129 14.09 1.07 2.35
N THR A 130 14.17 2.34 2.69
CA THR A 130 13.99 2.86 4.06
C THR A 130 12.57 3.37 4.30
N GLN A 131 11.75 3.42 3.26
CA GLN A 131 10.35 3.82 3.35
C GLN A 131 9.49 2.70 3.94
N TRP A 132 8.38 3.10 4.56
CA TRP A 132 7.42 2.18 5.16
C TRP A 132 6.29 1.89 4.18
N PHE A 133 5.82 0.64 4.17
CA PHE A 133 4.80 0.15 3.25
C PHE A 133 3.69 -0.56 4.02
N ARG A 134 2.48 -0.59 3.44
CA ARG A 134 1.41 -1.47 3.94
C ARG A 134 1.71 -2.91 3.55
N ALA A 135 1.56 -3.81 4.50
CA ALA A 135 1.78 -5.23 4.29
C ALA A 135 0.79 -6.07 5.08
N VAL A 136 0.72 -7.35 4.73
CA VAL A 136 0.04 -8.40 5.50
C VAL A 136 1.03 -9.49 5.85
N LEU A 137 0.98 -10.00 7.08
CA LEU A 137 1.79 -11.16 7.44
C LEU A 137 1.20 -12.43 6.83
N LEU A 138 2.02 -13.17 6.10
CA LEU A 138 1.67 -14.51 5.62
C LEU A 138 2.08 -15.56 6.65
N GLU A 139 3.33 -15.54 7.09
CA GLU A 139 3.85 -16.47 8.09
C GLU A 139 5.08 -15.94 8.82
N GLN A 140 5.28 -16.41 10.06
CA GLN A 140 6.56 -16.27 10.76
C GLN A 140 7.47 -17.43 10.35
N LEU A 141 8.66 -17.09 9.84
CA LEU A 141 9.63 -18.09 9.43
C LEU A 141 10.41 -18.61 10.64
N GLN A 142 10.88 -19.86 10.56
CA GLN A 142 11.66 -20.52 11.61
C GLN A 142 10.89 -20.80 12.92
N GLY A 143 9.55 -20.73 12.89
CA GLY A 143 8.69 -21.08 14.01
C GLY A 143 8.65 -20.03 15.12
N ALA A 144 8.17 -20.43 16.31
CA ALA A 144 7.98 -19.53 17.44
C ALA A 144 9.32 -18.88 17.86
N GLY A 145 9.36 -17.55 17.81
CA GLY A 145 10.56 -16.77 18.14
C GLY A 145 11.51 -16.54 16.97
N GLY A 146 11.15 -16.98 15.75
CA GLY A 146 11.89 -16.67 14.55
C GLY A 146 11.98 -15.16 14.28
N SER A 147 13.14 -14.72 13.79
CA SER A 147 13.43 -13.29 13.55
C SER A 147 13.05 -12.81 12.15
N LEU A 148 12.57 -13.71 11.29
CA LEU A 148 12.14 -13.42 9.92
C LEU A 148 10.64 -13.69 9.77
N ALA A 149 10.02 -12.88 8.93
CA ALA A 149 8.62 -12.96 8.56
C ALA A 149 8.49 -12.90 7.05
N ARG A 150 7.52 -13.63 6.51
CA ARG A 150 7.12 -13.53 5.10
C ARG A 150 5.88 -12.66 5.02
N VAL A 151 5.97 -11.57 4.25
CA VAL A 151 4.91 -10.57 4.14
C VAL A 151 4.56 -10.32 2.67
N CYS A 152 3.31 -9.96 2.40
CA CYS A 152 2.89 -9.44 1.10
C CYS A 152 2.67 -7.93 1.20
N TYR A 153 3.29 -7.15 0.31
CA TYR A 153 3.09 -5.70 0.24
C TYR A 153 1.83 -5.38 -0.55
N VAL A 154 0.75 -5.03 0.14
CA VAL A 154 -0.61 -5.01 -0.45
C VAL A 154 -0.79 -3.96 -1.56
N ASP A 155 0.06 -2.94 -1.62
CA ASP A 155 0.04 -1.91 -2.67
C ASP A 155 0.87 -2.25 -3.91
N TYR A 156 1.67 -3.33 -3.84
CA TYR A 156 2.60 -3.73 -4.88
C TYR A 156 2.33 -5.17 -5.37
N GLY A 157 1.92 -6.06 -4.47
CA GLY A 157 1.62 -7.47 -4.72
C GLY A 157 2.83 -8.40 -4.56
N ASN A 158 4.05 -7.89 -4.37
CA ASN A 158 5.23 -8.72 -4.14
C ASN A 158 5.27 -9.29 -2.72
N VAL A 159 5.86 -10.48 -2.59
CA VAL A 159 6.06 -11.19 -1.32
C VAL A 159 7.53 -11.22 -0.99
N GLU A 160 7.89 -10.80 0.23
CA GLU A 160 9.27 -10.72 0.67
C GLU A 160 9.47 -11.36 2.04
N GLU A 161 10.70 -11.78 2.29
CA GLU A 161 11.17 -12.17 3.62
C GLU A 161 11.88 -10.99 4.28
N VAL A 162 11.35 -10.53 5.41
CA VAL A 162 11.88 -9.38 6.14
C VAL A 162 12.12 -9.69 7.61
N PRO A 163 13.08 -9.03 8.28
CA PRO A 163 13.23 -9.13 9.72
C PRO A 163 11.98 -8.64 10.44
N VAL A 164 11.54 -9.36 11.48
CA VAL A 164 10.44 -8.92 12.37
C VAL A 164 10.75 -7.55 12.99
N ALA A 165 12.02 -7.23 13.18
CA ALA A 165 12.48 -5.91 13.65
C ALA A 165 12.06 -4.75 12.72
N LEU A 166 11.70 -5.03 11.46
CA LEU A 166 11.23 -4.07 10.46
C LEU A 166 9.72 -4.06 10.29
N LEU A 167 8.97 -4.72 11.18
CA LEU A 167 7.51 -4.70 11.20
C LEU A 167 7.00 -3.77 12.30
N ARG A 168 5.91 -3.05 12.03
CA ARG A 168 5.21 -2.18 12.98
C ARG A 168 3.71 -2.46 12.96
N LYS A 169 3.06 -2.13 14.07
CA LYS A 169 1.61 -2.29 14.25
C LYS A 169 0.87 -1.42 13.24
N MET A 170 -0.01 -2.02 12.43
CA MET A 170 -0.91 -1.27 11.55
C MET A 170 -1.96 -0.54 12.38
N LEU A 171 -2.31 0.68 11.95
CA LEU A 171 -3.40 1.45 12.54
C LEU A 171 -4.55 1.60 11.54
N PRO A 172 -5.81 1.66 12.02
CA PRO A 172 -6.97 1.80 11.14
C PRO A 172 -6.92 3.01 10.20
N GLU A 173 -6.31 4.12 10.63
CA GLU A 173 -6.20 5.35 9.83
C GLU A 173 -5.30 5.21 8.58
N PHE A 174 -4.49 4.16 8.50
CA PHE A 174 -3.67 3.85 7.32
C PHE A 174 -4.35 2.85 6.35
N VAL A 175 -5.54 2.36 6.69
CA VAL A 175 -6.25 1.33 5.92
C VAL A 175 -7.63 1.81 5.46
N ARG A 176 -8.44 2.35 6.37
CA ARG A 176 -9.86 2.67 6.11
C ARG A 176 -10.01 3.75 5.05
N GLY A 177 -10.85 3.49 4.04
CA GLY A 177 -11.06 4.42 2.91
C GLY A 177 -9.85 4.59 1.99
N LEU A 178 -8.89 3.67 2.07
CA LEU A 178 -7.71 3.62 1.21
C LEU A 178 -7.61 2.23 0.58
N PRO A 179 -8.26 2.01 -0.58
CA PRO A 179 -8.16 0.77 -1.31
C PRO A 179 -6.70 0.37 -1.56
N VAL A 180 -6.44 -0.93 -1.63
CA VAL A 180 -5.12 -1.43 -1.98
C VAL A 180 -4.87 -1.32 -3.48
N LEU A 181 -3.63 -1.01 -3.84
CA LEU A 181 -3.23 -0.82 -5.23
C LEU A 181 -2.68 -2.09 -5.88
N GLY A 182 -2.25 -3.09 -5.11
CA GLY A 182 -1.69 -4.34 -5.63
C GLY A 182 -2.78 -5.35 -6.00
N SER A 183 -3.61 -5.05 -7.00
CA SER A 183 -4.60 -6.03 -7.50
C SER A 183 -3.92 -7.06 -8.42
N ASN A 184 -4.33 -8.31 -8.31
CA ASN A 184 -3.82 -9.43 -9.09
C ASN A 184 -4.58 -9.58 -10.42
N PHE A 185 -3.85 -9.84 -11.51
CA PHE A 185 -4.40 -10.10 -12.84
C PHE A 185 -3.83 -11.39 -13.42
N ASP A 186 -4.69 -12.39 -13.58
CA ASP A 186 -4.41 -13.55 -14.43
C ASP A 186 -4.56 -13.17 -15.90
N ILE A 187 -3.49 -13.30 -16.67
CA ILE A 187 -3.53 -13.05 -18.11
C ILE A 187 -4.21 -14.24 -18.81
N GLU A 188 -5.30 -13.94 -19.51
CA GLU A 188 -6.01 -14.93 -20.32
C GLU A 188 -5.09 -15.51 -21.40
N ASP A 189 -5.20 -16.82 -21.63
CA ASP A 189 -4.43 -17.57 -22.64
C ASP A 189 -2.90 -17.43 -22.49
N PHE A 190 -2.43 -17.13 -21.29
CA PHE A 190 -1.01 -17.14 -20.98
C PHE A 190 -0.44 -18.57 -21.15
N PRO A 191 0.76 -18.74 -21.74
CA PRO A 191 1.36 -20.07 -21.92
C PRO A 191 1.54 -20.80 -20.58
N SER A 192 1.19 -22.08 -20.53
CA SER A 192 1.39 -22.90 -19.31
C SER A 192 2.87 -23.15 -18.98
N GLU A 193 3.72 -23.16 -20.01
CA GLU A 193 5.17 -23.33 -19.90
C GLU A 193 5.85 -22.27 -20.77
N PRO A 194 5.92 -21.00 -20.33
CA PRO A 194 6.57 -19.94 -21.10
C PRO A 194 8.09 -20.14 -21.10
N SER A 195 8.75 -19.93 -22.25
CA SER A 195 10.22 -19.93 -22.30
C SER A 195 10.80 -18.65 -21.67
N GLU A 196 12.07 -18.69 -21.27
CA GLU A 196 12.78 -17.51 -20.75
C GLU A 196 12.73 -16.34 -21.73
N GLU A 197 12.85 -16.59 -23.04
CA GLU A 197 12.76 -15.53 -24.05
C GLU A 197 11.34 -14.95 -24.17
N MET A 198 10.30 -15.75 -23.94
CA MET A 198 8.92 -15.23 -23.91
C MET A 198 8.72 -14.30 -22.71
N LEU A 199 9.23 -14.68 -21.55
CA LEU A 199 9.17 -13.85 -20.34
C LEU A 199 10.00 -12.57 -20.52
N ALA A 200 11.21 -12.65 -21.08
CA ALA A 200 12.03 -11.48 -21.37
C ALA A 200 11.31 -10.48 -22.29
N ARG A 201 10.65 -10.96 -23.36
CA ARG A 201 9.84 -10.11 -24.25
C ARG A 201 8.61 -9.53 -23.55
N ALA A 202 7.99 -10.25 -22.62
CA ALA A 202 6.89 -9.71 -21.81
C ALA A 202 7.36 -8.54 -20.95
N LEU A 203 8.51 -8.69 -20.28
CA LEU A 203 9.12 -7.64 -19.45
C LEU A 203 9.52 -6.42 -20.29
N GLU A 204 10.14 -6.64 -21.45
CA GLU A 204 10.49 -5.57 -22.40
C GLU A 204 9.24 -4.83 -22.89
N TYR A 205 8.17 -5.56 -23.23
CA TYR A 205 6.90 -4.97 -23.66
C TYR A 205 6.28 -4.07 -22.58
N MET A 206 6.32 -4.50 -21.33
CA MET A 206 5.77 -3.75 -20.19
C MET A 206 6.62 -2.55 -19.80
N ARG A 207 7.90 -2.48 -20.21
CA ARG A 207 8.81 -1.35 -19.98
C ARG A 207 8.88 -0.96 -18.50
N LEU A 208 9.31 -1.89 -17.65
CA LEU A 208 9.52 -1.63 -16.23
C LEU A 208 10.52 -0.49 -16.03
N ASP A 209 10.19 0.49 -15.18
CA ASP A 209 11.05 1.60 -14.79
C ASP A 209 12.06 1.21 -13.69
N GLU A 210 12.86 2.17 -13.23
CA GLU A 210 13.85 1.94 -12.17
C GLU A 210 13.22 1.61 -10.81
N GLU A 211 11.95 1.97 -10.61
CA GLU A 211 11.15 1.59 -9.44
C GLU A 211 10.43 0.25 -9.61
N GLY A 212 10.67 -0.46 -10.73
CA GLY A 212 10.04 -1.74 -11.03
C GLY A 212 8.59 -1.63 -11.50
N ARG A 213 8.13 -0.45 -11.92
CA ARG A 213 6.75 -0.26 -12.42
C ARG A 213 6.68 -0.31 -13.93
N GLY A 214 5.71 -1.05 -14.45
CA GLY A 214 5.49 -1.23 -15.89
C GLY A 214 4.15 -0.66 -16.34
N ALA A 215 3.87 -0.76 -17.64
CA ALA A 215 2.60 -0.40 -18.22
C ALA A 215 2.03 -1.54 -19.06
N LEU A 216 0.76 -1.87 -18.87
CA LEU A 216 0.06 -2.88 -19.64
C LEU A 216 -1.34 -2.41 -20.03
N THR A 217 -1.65 -2.44 -21.32
CA THR A 217 -3.02 -2.26 -21.80
C THR A 217 -3.73 -3.60 -21.87
N VAL A 218 -4.87 -3.69 -21.20
CA VAL A 218 -5.77 -4.85 -21.24
C VAL A 218 -7.07 -4.46 -21.94
N GLN A 219 -7.66 -5.37 -22.71
CA GLN A 219 -8.88 -5.07 -23.48
C GLN A 219 -10.17 -5.34 -22.71
N ARG A 220 -10.10 -6.26 -21.73
CA ARG A 220 -11.21 -6.68 -20.91
C ARG A 220 -10.67 -7.16 -19.58
N VAL A 221 -11.39 -6.83 -18.51
CA VAL A 221 -11.12 -7.33 -17.16
C VAL A 221 -12.40 -7.94 -16.59
N VAL A 222 -12.27 -9.11 -15.98
CA VAL A 222 -13.36 -9.81 -15.29
C VAL A 222 -12.92 -10.05 -13.85
N ARG A 223 -13.69 -9.55 -12.90
CA ARG A 223 -13.47 -9.81 -11.47
C ARG A 223 -13.74 -11.29 -11.18
N LEU A 224 -12.79 -11.95 -10.53
CA LEU A 224 -12.94 -13.31 -10.00
C LEU A 224 -13.36 -13.23 -8.52
N GLU A 225 -12.62 -12.44 -7.74
CA GLU A 225 -12.90 -12.13 -6.34
C GLU A 225 -12.39 -10.71 -6.00
N GLU A 226 -12.35 -10.33 -4.72
CA GLU A 226 -11.82 -9.01 -4.33
C GLU A 226 -10.32 -8.94 -4.64
N GLY A 227 -9.90 -7.92 -5.38
CA GLY A 227 -8.49 -7.74 -5.75
C GLY A 227 -7.91 -8.77 -6.71
N HIS A 228 -8.68 -9.74 -7.21
CA HIS A 228 -8.21 -10.73 -8.17
C HIS A 228 -9.10 -10.74 -9.40
N HIS A 229 -8.46 -10.52 -10.55
CA HIS A 229 -9.09 -10.36 -11.83
C HIS A 229 -8.48 -11.28 -12.87
N ARG A 230 -9.24 -11.54 -13.92
CA ARG A 230 -8.78 -12.13 -15.17
C ARG A 230 -8.77 -11.06 -16.25
N ALA A 231 -7.67 -10.95 -17.00
CA ALA A 231 -7.46 -9.87 -17.96
C ALA A 231 -7.05 -10.38 -19.35
N ALA A 232 -7.69 -9.84 -20.40
CA ALA A 232 -7.34 -10.12 -21.79
C ALA A 232 -6.24 -9.15 -22.27
N ALA A 233 -5.03 -9.64 -22.46
CA ALA A 233 -3.87 -8.86 -22.91
C ALA A 233 -3.27 -9.37 -24.24
N PRO A 234 -4.03 -9.36 -25.36
CA PRO A 234 -3.58 -9.96 -26.62
C PRO A 234 -2.33 -9.29 -27.21
N ALA A 235 -2.09 -8.01 -26.91
CA ALA A 235 -0.90 -7.30 -27.37
C ALA A 235 0.37 -7.82 -26.67
N LEU A 236 0.30 -8.10 -25.36
CA LEU A 236 1.36 -8.74 -24.60
C LEU A 236 1.67 -10.13 -25.16
N LEU A 237 0.65 -10.97 -25.34
CA LEU A 237 0.82 -12.33 -25.88
C LEU A 237 1.44 -12.33 -27.29
N ARG A 238 1.12 -11.34 -28.13
CA ARG A 238 1.78 -11.17 -29.43
C ARG A 238 3.25 -10.79 -29.27
N ALA A 239 3.57 -9.84 -28.39
CA ALA A 239 4.95 -9.46 -28.11
C ALA A 239 5.77 -10.65 -27.62
N MET A 240 5.19 -11.51 -26.77
CA MET A 240 5.82 -12.75 -26.31
C MET A 240 6.13 -13.76 -27.42
N ARG A 241 5.40 -13.77 -28.54
CA ARG A 241 5.56 -14.78 -29.61
C ARG A 241 6.46 -14.33 -30.76
N THR A 242 6.66 -13.04 -30.93
CA THR A 242 7.32 -12.50 -32.13
C THR A 242 8.82 -12.38 -31.88
N GLN A 243 9.66 -12.96 -32.73
CA GLN A 243 11.07 -12.56 -32.82
C GLN A 243 11.10 -11.19 -33.50
N LEU A 244 11.68 -10.18 -32.83
CA LEU A 244 12.07 -8.93 -33.49
C LEU A 244 13.15 -9.22 -34.54
#